data_AF-A0A446C8F7-F1
#
_entry.id   AF-A0A446C8F7-F1
#
_cell.length_a   1.000
_cell.length_b   1.000
_cell.length_c   1.000
_cell.angle_alpha   90.00
_cell.angle_beta   90.00
_cell.angle_gamma   90.00
#
_symmetry.space_group_name_H-M   'P 1'
#
loop_
_entity.id
_entity.type
_entity.pdbx_description
1 polymer ?
#
loop_
_entity_poly.entity_id
_entity_poly.type
_entity_poly.pdbx_seq_one_letter_code
_entity_poly.pdbx_strand_id
1 'polypeptide(L)'
;MELHKAFVVAAWRKLKPTLYAFASLLQGQINANQFRSGPMPLWDTFFLVVPLISTTFASFPRLFRGVREEQLAWVLIDEAGQAAPQQAVGALWRAKRAVIVGDPLQLEPVVGVPKELTEPLRERCGADIRYVPPAASAQTLADHSNRFGTYLDRDGADNRIWLGAPLVVHRRCLNPMFDISNKIAYGGKMVYGAGKDSLDGAVPDSQWIDMPVHGADGHWIPDHGGRAMSMVETLIEGNLRDAEGKLKVYIVTPFKRVAEQMTDLLEPRYGRKNSDEMCGTVHTFQGKEADYVIFLLGGDPLKPGVISGFAGKTPNLVNVAVTRAKKRLYVIGNLAYWTGSSDVHGYFKGMAEALAADF
;
A
#
# COMPACT_ATOMS: atom_id res chain seq x y z
N MET A 1 30.43 -11.99 -2.77
CA MET A 1 29.81 -12.79 -3.85
C MET A 1 30.77 -13.76 -4.51
N GLU A 2 32.02 -13.38 -4.80
CA GLU A 2 32.99 -14.24 -5.49
C GLU A 2 33.29 -15.57 -4.77
N LEU A 3 33.34 -15.58 -3.44
CA LEU A 3 33.51 -16.82 -2.65
C LEU A 3 32.36 -17.82 -2.87
N HIS A 4 31.10 -17.37 -2.85
CA HIS A 4 29.95 -18.25 -3.10
C HIS A 4 29.96 -18.81 -4.52
N LYS A 5 30.29 -17.97 -5.52
CA LYS A 5 30.43 -18.43 -6.91
C LYS A 5 31.52 -19.48 -7.04
N ALA A 6 32.70 -19.23 -6.47
CA ALA A 6 33.81 -20.18 -6.48
C ALA A 6 33.44 -21.50 -5.80
N PHE A 7 32.75 -21.44 -4.65
CA PHE A 7 32.24 -22.62 -3.96
C PHE A 7 31.26 -23.42 -4.83
N VAL A 8 30.27 -22.75 -5.43
CA VAL A 8 29.27 -23.41 -6.29
C VAL A 8 29.92 -24.09 -7.49
N VAL A 9 30.90 -23.43 -8.14
CA VAL A 9 31.65 -24.01 -9.26
C VAL A 9 32.45 -25.24 -8.81
N ALA A 10 33.19 -25.12 -7.71
CA ALA A 10 34.00 -26.22 -7.17
C ALA A 10 33.15 -27.40 -6.70
N ALA A 11 31.99 -27.14 -6.10
CA ALA A 11 31.08 -28.15 -5.56
C ALA A 11 30.00 -28.63 -6.55
N TRP A 12 30.03 -28.17 -7.81
CA TRP A 12 28.94 -28.37 -8.78
C TRP A 12 28.52 -29.83 -8.97
N ARG A 13 29.48 -30.77 -8.98
CA ARG A 13 29.21 -32.21 -9.10
C ARG A 13 28.28 -32.74 -7.99
N LYS A 14 28.36 -32.15 -6.79
CA LYS A 14 27.52 -32.50 -5.64
C LYS A 14 26.23 -31.66 -5.58
N LEU A 15 26.31 -30.38 -5.94
CA LEU A 15 25.16 -29.47 -5.89
C LEU A 15 24.12 -29.77 -6.97
N LYS A 16 24.55 -30.12 -8.18
CA LYS A 16 23.65 -30.32 -9.33
C LYS A 16 22.52 -31.33 -9.06
N PRO A 17 22.78 -32.57 -8.58
CA PRO A 17 21.70 -33.51 -8.23
C PRO A 17 20.75 -32.98 -7.15
N THR A 18 21.27 -32.30 -6.12
CA THR A 18 20.46 -31.73 -5.04
C THR A 18 19.55 -30.60 -5.54
N LEU A 19 20.05 -29.75 -6.45
CA LEU A 19 19.25 -28.70 -7.08
C LEU A 19 18.16 -29.28 -8.00
N TYR A 20 18.42 -30.40 -8.69
CA TYR A 20 17.36 -31.11 -9.41
C TYR A 20 16.31 -31.67 -8.45
N ALA A 21 16.72 -32.29 -7.35
CA ALA A 21 15.78 -32.78 -6.34
C ALA A 21 14.95 -31.64 -5.73
N PHE A 22 15.56 -30.47 -5.52
CA PHE A 22 14.85 -29.25 -5.11
C PHE A 22 13.82 -28.80 -6.16
N ALA A 23 14.17 -28.77 -7.44
CA ALA A 23 13.22 -28.45 -8.51
C ALA A 23 12.04 -29.45 -8.55
N SER A 24 12.32 -30.74 -8.41
CA SER A 24 11.29 -31.78 -8.32
C SER A 24 10.40 -31.65 -7.07
N LEU A 25 10.96 -31.21 -5.93
CA LEU A 25 10.18 -30.87 -4.73
C LEU A 25 9.21 -29.71 -5.01
N LEU A 26 9.68 -28.63 -5.66
CA LEU A 26 8.83 -27.48 -6.00
C LEU A 26 7.74 -27.83 -7.02
N GLN A 27 8.02 -28.74 -7.94
CA GLN A 27 7.04 -29.26 -8.91
C GLN A 27 6.07 -30.29 -8.30
N GLY A 28 6.24 -30.66 -7.03
CA GLY A 28 5.41 -31.66 -6.36
C GLY A 28 5.65 -33.10 -6.81
N GLN A 29 6.73 -33.36 -7.56
CA GLN A 29 7.14 -34.70 -7.98
C GLN A 29 7.71 -35.52 -6.82
N ILE A 30 8.28 -34.83 -5.83
CA ILE A 30 8.83 -35.42 -4.59
C ILE A 30 8.10 -34.79 -3.42
N ASN A 31 7.76 -35.58 -2.41
CA ASN A 31 7.07 -35.11 -1.21
C ASN A 31 8.09 -34.80 -0.10
N ALA A 32 7.94 -33.65 0.58
CA ALA A 32 8.78 -33.27 1.71
C ALA A 32 8.87 -34.35 2.80
N ASN A 33 7.83 -35.17 2.98
CA ASN A 33 7.78 -36.26 3.94
C ASN A 33 8.65 -37.48 3.56
N GLN A 34 9.13 -37.56 2.32
CA GLN A 34 10.03 -38.63 1.87
C GLN A 34 11.46 -38.43 2.42
N PHE A 35 11.79 -37.23 2.91
CA PHE A 35 13.09 -36.92 3.51
C PHE A 35 13.04 -37.08 5.03
N ARG A 36 13.89 -37.96 5.60
CA ARG A 36 13.96 -38.18 7.06
C ARG A 36 14.25 -36.89 7.84
N SER A 37 15.08 -36.01 7.30
CA SER A 37 15.46 -34.71 7.88
C SER A 37 14.54 -33.55 7.46
N GLY A 38 13.47 -33.84 6.71
CA GLY A 38 12.61 -32.82 6.10
C GLY A 38 13.27 -32.15 4.89
N PRO A 39 12.63 -31.11 4.32
CA PRO A 39 13.05 -30.48 3.07
C PRO A 39 14.24 -29.50 3.22
N MET A 40 14.66 -29.19 4.45
CA MET A 40 15.66 -28.13 4.70
C MET A 40 17.01 -28.33 4.01
N PRO A 41 17.59 -29.54 3.92
CA PRO A 41 18.85 -29.70 3.19
C PRO A 41 18.77 -29.28 1.71
N LEU A 42 17.60 -29.43 1.08
CA LEU A 42 17.36 -28.96 -0.28
C LEU A 42 17.25 -27.43 -0.33
N TRP A 43 16.54 -26.84 0.64
CA TRP A 43 16.46 -25.38 0.80
C TRP A 43 17.83 -24.75 1.04
N ASP A 44 18.63 -25.30 1.96
CA ASP A 44 19.98 -24.80 2.28
C ASP A 44 20.88 -24.82 1.04
N THR A 45 20.81 -25.90 0.26
CA THR A 45 21.55 -26.02 -1.01
C THR A 45 21.09 -24.98 -2.03
N PHE A 46 19.78 -24.74 -2.13
CA PHE A 46 19.24 -23.71 -3.00
C PHE A 46 19.68 -22.30 -2.56
N PHE A 47 19.66 -22.00 -1.27
CA PHE A 47 20.04 -20.70 -0.73
C PHE A 47 21.52 -20.33 -0.94
N LEU A 48 22.39 -21.31 -1.17
CA LEU A 48 23.78 -21.05 -1.60
C LEU A 48 23.86 -20.40 -3.00
N VAL A 49 22.87 -20.67 -3.85
CA VAL A 49 22.79 -20.15 -5.23
C VAL A 49 21.89 -18.92 -5.27
N VAL A 50 20.74 -18.98 -4.59
CA VAL A 50 19.70 -17.94 -4.59
C VAL A 50 19.41 -17.55 -3.14
N PRO A 51 20.03 -16.49 -2.61
CA PRO A 51 19.98 -16.17 -1.17
C PRO A 51 18.65 -15.56 -0.70
N LEU A 52 17.78 -15.16 -1.63
CA LEU A 52 16.52 -14.48 -1.34
C LEU A 52 15.38 -15.05 -2.19
N ILE A 53 14.24 -15.27 -1.55
CA ILE A 53 13.00 -15.69 -2.21
C ILE A 53 11.87 -14.78 -1.75
N SER A 54 11.13 -14.25 -2.71
CA SER A 54 9.88 -13.52 -2.46
C SER A 54 8.67 -14.43 -2.70
N THR A 55 7.72 -14.42 -1.78
CA THR A 55 6.42 -15.11 -1.91
C THR A 55 5.35 -14.35 -1.14
N THR A 56 4.08 -14.61 -1.44
CA THR A 56 2.94 -14.03 -0.69
C THR A 56 2.55 -14.93 0.48
N PHE A 57 1.82 -14.38 1.46
CA PHE A 57 1.27 -15.18 2.57
C PHE A 57 0.39 -16.35 2.10
N ALA A 58 -0.36 -16.18 1.01
CA ALA A 58 -1.22 -17.24 0.46
C ALA A 58 -0.42 -18.43 -0.07
N SER A 59 0.76 -18.18 -0.66
CA SER A 59 1.62 -19.21 -1.24
C SER A 59 2.61 -19.80 -0.23
N PHE A 60 2.92 -19.08 0.84
CA PHE A 60 3.93 -19.46 1.83
C PHE A 60 3.75 -20.87 2.43
N PRO A 61 2.54 -21.30 2.88
CA PRO A 61 2.35 -22.62 3.47
C PRO A 61 2.60 -23.77 2.48
N ARG A 62 2.28 -23.55 1.20
CA ARG A 62 2.51 -24.53 0.13
C ARG A 62 3.99 -24.61 -0.22
N LEU A 63 4.65 -23.46 -0.35
CA LEU A 63 6.06 -23.36 -0.72
C LEU A 63 6.95 -24.02 0.35
N PHE A 64 6.75 -23.68 1.62
CA PHE A 64 7.56 -24.20 2.73
C PHE A 64 6.93 -25.41 3.41
N ARG A 65 6.21 -26.25 2.65
CA ARG A 65 5.58 -27.46 3.18
C ARG A 65 6.64 -28.39 3.76
N GLY A 66 6.43 -28.86 4.99
CA GLY A 66 7.36 -29.74 5.70
C GLY A 66 8.52 -29.05 6.40
N VAL A 67 8.70 -27.74 6.19
CA VAL A 67 9.61 -26.91 7.02
C VAL A 67 8.97 -26.75 8.41
N ARG A 68 9.73 -26.99 9.46
CA ARG A 68 9.27 -26.99 10.86
C ARG A 68 9.62 -25.66 11.55
N GLU A 69 9.35 -25.61 12.84
CA GLU A 69 9.68 -24.50 13.73
C GLU A 69 11.13 -24.07 13.58
N GLU A 70 11.36 -22.75 13.49
CA GLU A 70 12.69 -22.14 13.50
C GLU A 70 13.71 -22.70 12.50
N GLN A 71 13.25 -23.30 11.40
CA GLN A 71 14.14 -23.85 10.37
C GLN A 71 14.61 -22.81 9.34
N LEU A 72 13.86 -21.72 9.16
CA LEU A 72 14.27 -20.58 8.35
C LEU A 72 15.09 -19.60 9.20
N ALA A 73 16.21 -19.12 8.68
CA ALA A 73 17.06 -18.20 9.42
C ALA A 73 16.43 -16.81 9.61
N TRP A 74 15.79 -16.30 8.56
CA TRP A 74 15.17 -14.99 8.51
C TRP A 74 13.90 -15.02 7.67
N VAL A 75 12.89 -14.27 8.11
CA VAL A 75 11.72 -13.89 7.30
C VAL A 75 11.62 -12.37 7.30
N LEU A 76 11.40 -11.79 6.13
CA LEU A 76 11.13 -10.37 5.96
C LEU A 76 9.68 -10.24 5.50
N ILE A 77 8.89 -9.47 6.24
CA ILE A 77 7.51 -9.13 5.91
C ILE A 77 7.50 -7.65 5.55
N ASP A 78 7.18 -7.37 4.30
CA ASP A 78 6.95 -6.00 3.83
C ASP A 78 5.44 -5.71 3.80
N GLU A 79 5.07 -4.43 3.82
CA GLU A 79 3.68 -3.96 3.79
C GLU A 79 2.81 -4.56 4.92
N ALA A 80 3.42 -4.80 6.09
CA ALA A 80 2.81 -5.48 7.23
C ALA A 80 1.60 -4.74 7.83
N GLY A 81 1.44 -3.45 7.52
CA GLY A 81 0.27 -2.65 7.90
C GLY A 81 -1.03 -3.19 7.31
N GLN A 82 -0.94 -3.89 6.18
CA GLN A 82 -2.08 -4.45 5.43
C GLN A 82 -2.28 -5.94 5.67
N ALA A 83 -1.32 -6.58 6.33
CA ALA A 83 -1.40 -7.98 6.66
C ALA A 83 -2.18 -8.14 7.97
N ALA A 84 -3.21 -8.98 7.96
CA ALA A 84 -3.84 -9.38 9.21
C ALA A 84 -2.84 -10.24 10.01
N PRO A 85 -2.75 -10.11 11.35
CA PRO A 85 -1.77 -10.82 12.17
C PRO A 85 -1.68 -12.32 11.88
N GLN A 86 -2.83 -12.99 11.74
CA GLN A 86 -2.94 -14.42 11.49
C GLN A 86 -2.27 -14.87 10.18
N GLN A 87 -2.13 -13.98 9.19
CA GLN A 87 -1.46 -14.30 7.93
C GLN A 87 0.05 -14.49 8.13
N ALA A 88 0.66 -13.77 9.08
CA ALA A 88 2.08 -13.82 9.36
C ALA A 88 2.50 -15.02 10.23
N VAL A 89 1.60 -15.56 11.07
CA VAL A 89 1.90 -16.59 12.08
C VAL A 89 2.64 -17.79 11.51
N GLY A 90 2.18 -18.32 10.37
CA GLY A 90 2.77 -19.50 9.75
C GLY A 90 4.20 -19.29 9.21
N ALA A 91 4.57 -18.05 8.90
CA ALA A 91 5.92 -17.67 8.50
C ALA A 91 6.81 -17.42 9.73
N LEU A 92 6.28 -16.70 10.72
CA LEU A 92 6.98 -16.41 11.98
C LEU A 92 7.34 -17.69 12.75
N TRP A 93 6.43 -18.65 12.86
CA TRP A 93 6.69 -19.93 13.52
C TRP A 93 7.86 -20.71 12.89
N ARG A 94 8.05 -20.61 11.57
CA ARG A 94 9.14 -21.31 10.86
C ARG A 94 10.46 -20.56 10.90
N ALA A 95 10.50 -19.33 11.42
CA ALA A 95 11.65 -18.44 11.31
C ALA A 95 12.30 -18.18 12.67
N LYS A 96 13.63 -18.24 12.72
CA LYS A 96 14.40 -17.85 13.92
C LYS A 96 14.32 -16.35 14.19
N ARG A 97 14.20 -15.55 13.13
CA ARG A 97 14.22 -14.09 13.18
C ARG A 97 13.27 -13.54 12.14
N ALA A 98 12.62 -12.43 12.48
CA ALA A 98 11.74 -11.72 11.58
C ALA A 98 12.06 -10.22 11.55
N VAL A 99 11.99 -9.63 10.36
CA VAL A 99 11.91 -8.18 10.18
C VAL A 99 10.54 -7.89 9.60
N ILE A 100 9.77 -7.03 10.26
CA ILE A 100 8.41 -6.69 9.87
C ILE A 100 8.41 -5.19 9.60
N VAL A 101 8.06 -4.82 8.36
CA VAL A 101 8.09 -3.46 7.85
C VAL A 101 6.73 -3.14 7.27
N GLY A 102 6.25 -1.94 7.55
CA GLY A 102 4.94 -1.48 7.14
C GLY A 102 4.64 -0.14 7.79
N ASP A 103 3.46 0.36 7.50
CA ASP A 103 2.98 1.63 8.01
C ASP A 103 1.53 1.47 8.49
N PRO A 104 1.26 1.59 9.80
CA PRO A 104 -0.09 1.42 10.33
C PRO A 104 -1.04 2.57 9.94
N LEU A 105 -0.52 3.64 9.35
CA LEU A 105 -1.27 4.84 8.95
C LEU A 105 -1.52 4.90 7.43
N GLN A 106 -1.06 3.89 6.69
CA GLN A 106 -1.43 3.66 5.28
C GLN A 106 -2.72 2.83 5.20
N LEU A 107 -2.80 1.69 4.51
CA LEU A 107 -4.06 0.94 4.47
C LEU A 107 -4.14 -0.08 5.60
N GLU A 108 -5.35 -0.29 6.10
CA GLU A 108 -5.65 -1.33 7.07
C GLU A 108 -5.84 -2.69 6.38
N PRO A 109 -5.73 -3.82 7.11
CA PRO A 109 -6.01 -5.12 6.56
C PRO A 109 -7.45 -5.24 6.06
N VAL A 110 -7.63 -5.81 4.86
CA VAL A 110 -8.97 -6.09 4.33
C VAL A 110 -9.51 -7.35 5.00
N VAL A 111 -10.52 -7.19 5.85
CA VAL A 111 -11.16 -8.28 6.60
C VAL A 111 -12.45 -8.68 5.91
N GLY A 112 -12.50 -9.92 5.39
CA GLY A 112 -13.70 -10.46 4.75
C GLY A 112 -14.79 -10.93 5.72
N VAL A 113 -14.50 -10.97 7.02
CA VAL A 113 -15.45 -11.41 8.06
C VAL A 113 -16.14 -10.19 8.65
N PRO A 114 -17.49 -10.12 8.64
CA PRO A 114 -18.25 -9.02 9.24
C PRO A 114 -18.00 -8.88 10.75
N LYS A 115 -18.08 -7.65 11.26
CA LYS A 115 -17.84 -7.34 12.69
C LYS A 115 -18.81 -8.07 13.61
N GLU A 116 -20.04 -8.26 13.13
CA GLU A 116 -21.13 -8.95 13.80
C GLU A 116 -20.80 -10.42 14.09
N LEU A 117 -19.85 -11.02 13.34
CA LEU A 117 -19.32 -12.36 13.60
C LEU A 117 -18.02 -12.34 14.40
N THR A 118 -17.16 -11.34 14.20
CA THR A 118 -15.87 -11.28 14.91
C THR A 118 -16.02 -10.92 16.38
N GLU A 119 -16.97 -10.04 16.73
CA GLU A 119 -17.12 -9.55 18.11
C GLU A 119 -17.55 -10.64 19.10
N PRO A 120 -18.58 -11.47 18.81
CA PRO A 120 -18.94 -12.58 19.70
C PRO A 120 -17.83 -13.63 19.83
N LEU A 121 -17.04 -13.86 18.76
CA LEU A 121 -15.89 -14.76 18.81
C LEU A 121 -14.76 -14.18 19.67
N ARG A 122 -14.50 -12.87 19.56
CA ARG A 122 -13.52 -12.16 20.39
C ARG A 122 -13.87 -12.31 21.87
N GLU A 123 -15.12 -12.03 22.23
CA GLU A 123 -15.62 -12.15 23.60
C GLU A 123 -15.52 -13.58 24.10
N ARG A 124 -15.98 -14.57 23.31
CA ARG A 124 -15.92 -15.99 23.67
C ARG A 124 -14.48 -16.48 23.88
N CYS A 125 -13.54 -16.00 23.09
CA CYS A 125 -12.12 -16.37 23.20
C CYS A 125 -11.36 -15.56 24.26
N GLY A 126 -11.98 -14.54 24.86
CA GLY A 126 -11.31 -13.61 25.77
C GLY A 126 -10.19 -12.81 25.12
N ALA A 127 -10.28 -12.57 23.80
CA ALA A 127 -9.24 -11.90 23.04
C ALA A 127 -9.31 -10.37 23.19
N ASP A 128 -8.17 -9.74 23.41
CA ASP A 128 -8.03 -8.28 23.41
C ASP A 128 -8.23 -7.74 21.98
N ILE A 129 -8.89 -6.58 21.86
CA ILE A 129 -9.17 -5.91 20.59
C ILE A 129 -7.90 -5.64 19.78
N ARG A 130 -6.76 -5.47 20.45
CA ARG A 130 -5.44 -5.24 19.83
C ARG A 130 -4.93 -6.41 19.00
N TYR A 131 -5.59 -7.57 19.05
CA TYR A 131 -5.25 -8.74 18.21
C TYR A 131 -6.26 -8.99 17.09
N VAL A 132 -7.30 -8.15 16.97
CA VAL A 132 -8.43 -8.37 16.05
C VAL A 132 -8.35 -7.39 14.87
N PRO A 133 -8.22 -7.87 13.63
CA PRO A 133 -8.35 -7.03 12.43
C PRO A 133 -9.75 -6.38 12.32
N PRO A 134 -9.87 -5.18 11.72
CA PRO A 134 -8.80 -4.34 11.16
C PRO A 134 -8.06 -3.49 12.20
N ALA A 135 -8.49 -3.51 13.47
CA ALA A 135 -7.84 -2.75 14.55
C ALA A 135 -6.38 -3.18 14.79
N ALA A 136 -6.05 -4.41 14.40
CA ALA A 136 -4.71 -4.97 14.44
C ALA A 136 -4.20 -5.35 13.05
N SER A 137 -2.92 -5.12 12.80
CA SER A 137 -2.16 -5.63 11.66
C SER A 137 -0.90 -6.34 12.13
N ALA A 138 -0.21 -7.05 11.24
CA ALA A 138 1.09 -7.62 11.55
C ALA A 138 2.09 -6.53 11.96
N GLN A 139 1.98 -5.33 11.39
CA GLN A 139 2.78 -4.17 11.77
C GLN A 139 2.51 -3.70 13.19
N THR A 140 1.24 -3.47 13.57
CA THR A 140 0.95 -2.93 14.91
C THR A 140 1.39 -3.88 16.03
N LEU A 141 1.27 -5.20 15.83
CA LEU A 141 1.80 -6.18 16.78
C LEU A 141 3.34 -6.21 16.82
N ALA A 142 3.99 -6.03 15.67
CA ALA A 142 5.44 -5.92 15.60
C ALA A 142 5.94 -4.66 16.32
N ASP A 143 5.26 -3.53 16.12
CA ASP A 143 5.56 -2.27 16.79
C ASP A 143 5.46 -2.41 18.31
N HIS A 144 4.38 -3.03 18.81
CA HIS A 144 4.20 -3.29 20.24
C HIS A 144 5.29 -4.17 20.85
N SER A 145 5.95 -5.02 20.05
CA SER A 145 7.07 -5.85 20.49
C SER A 145 8.39 -5.09 20.48
N ASN A 146 8.44 -3.90 19.88
CA ASN A 146 9.64 -3.11 19.72
C ASN A 146 9.91 -2.26 20.97
N ARG A 147 11.13 -2.37 21.51
CA ARG A 147 11.57 -1.60 22.69
C ARG A 147 11.73 -0.11 22.39
N PHE A 148 12.12 0.23 21.16
CA PHE A 148 12.41 1.60 20.76
C PHE A 148 11.32 2.09 19.81
N GLY A 149 10.78 3.27 20.09
CA GLY A 149 9.66 3.81 19.33
C GLY A 149 9.23 5.18 19.83
N THR A 150 8.13 5.65 19.28
CA THR A 150 7.45 6.88 19.69
C THR A 150 5.95 6.66 19.68
N TYR A 151 5.24 7.47 20.45
CA TYR A 151 3.80 7.60 20.28
C TYR A 151 3.47 8.60 19.18
N LEU A 152 2.42 8.29 18.44
CA LEU A 152 1.71 9.20 17.57
C LEU A 152 0.30 9.38 18.14
N ASP A 153 -0.09 10.63 18.37
CA ASP A 153 -1.43 10.99 18.82
C ASP A 153 -2.41 10.91 17.63
N ARG A 154 -3.53 10.21 17.78
CA ARG A 154 -4.67 10.27 16.84
C ARG A 154 -5.89 10.77 17.59
N ASP A 155 -6.56 11.79 17.06
CA ASP A 155 -7.90 12.23 17.48
C ASP A 155 -8.14 12.23 19.01
N GLY A 156 -7.24 12.87 19.77
CA GLY A 156 -7.33 13.00 21.23
C GLY A 156 -6.31 12.18 22.03
N ALA A 157 -6.23 12.43 23.34
CA ALA A 157 -5.19 11.87 24.22
C ALA A 157 -5.29 10.34 24.44
N ASP A 158 -6.48 9.76 24.28
CA ASP A 158 -6.75 8.35 24.60
C ASP A 158 -6.52 7.38 23.43
N ASN A 159 -6.18 7.88 22.24
CA ASN A 159 -6.05 7.06 21.04
C ASN A 159 -4.65 7.19 20.41
N ARG A 160 -3.61 6.97 21.22
CA ARG A 160 -2.22 6.96 20.77
C ARG A 160 -1.82 5.63 20.16
N ILE A 161 -1.07 5.69 19.07
CA ILE A 161 -0.44 4.51 18.44
C ILE A 161 1.04 4.49 18.80
N TRP A 162 1.54 3.33 19.22
CA TRP A 162 2.97 3.09 19.40
C TRP A 162 3.59 2.68 18.05
N LEU A 163 4.61 3.41 17.61
CA LEU A 163 5.36 3.14 16.38
C LEU A 163 6.77 2.66 16.73
N GLY A 164 7.13 1.45 16.31
CA GLY A 164 8.43 0.85 16.57
C GLY A 164 9.47 1.31 15.55
N ALA A 165 10.62 1.81 16.01
CA ALA A 165 11.76 2.23 15.18
C ALA A 165 11.38 2.97 13.87
N PRO A 166 10.59 4.07 13.93
CA PRO A 166 10.05 4.72 12.74
C PRO A 166 11.16 5.36 11.88
N LEU A 167 10.99 5.26 10.55
CA LEU A 167 11.80 6.01 9.58
C LEU A 167 11.15 7.36 9.30
N VAL A 168 11.80 8.45 9.75
CA VAL A 168 11.18 9.78 9.75
C VAL A 168 11.49 10.64 8.53
N VAL A 169 12.56 10.33 7.77
CA VAL A 169 12.96 11.14 6.61
C VAL A 169 12.22 10.69 5.36
N HIS A 170 11.39 11.57 4.81
CA HIS A 170 10.63 11.31 3.60
C HIS A 170 11.36 11.84 2.36
N ARG A 171 11.62 10.98 1.38
CA ARG A 171 12.41 11.32 0.17
C ARG A 171 11.68 11.15 -1.15
N ARG A 172 10.36 10.90 -1.12
CA ARG A 172 9.60 10.54 -2.32
C ARG A 172 8.82 11.72 -2.90
N CYS A 173 7.86 12.28 -2.14
CA CYS A 173 6.97 13.32 -2.63
C CYS A 173 7.49 14.73 -2.30
N LEU A 174 7.30 15.63 -3.25
CA LEU A 174 7.49 17.06 -3.06
C LEU A 174 6.34 17.67 -2.24
N ASN A 175 6.50 18.93 -1.85
CA ASN A 175 5.39 19.72 -1.35
C ASN A 175 4.40 20.08 -2.49
N PRO A 176 3.09 20.23 -2.18
CA PRO A 176 2.47 20.16 -0.86
C PRO A 176 2.13 18.73 -0.37
N MET A 177 2.36 17.68 -1.18
CA MET A 177 1.98 16.31 -0.82
C MET A 177 2.63 15.81 0.48
N PHE A 178 3.91 16.12 0.68
CA PHE A 178 4.59 15.78 1.93
C PHE A 178 3.93 16.49 3.13
N ASP A 179 3.72 17.79 3.06
CA ASP A 179 3.13 18.56 4.16
C ASP A 179 1.69 18.13 4.47
N ILE A 180 0.90 17.83 3.44
CA ILE A 180 -0.44 17.25 3.59
C ILE A 180 -0.35 15.95 4.39
N SER A 181 0.44 14.98 3.92
CA SER A 181 0.61 13.68 4.56
C SER A 181 1.11 13.80 6.01
N ASN A 182 2.16 14.61 6.23
CA ASN A 182 2.78 14.80 7.54
C ASN A 182 1.79 15.44 8.54
N LYS A 183 0.98 16.40 8.10
CA LYS A 183 -0.04 17.05 8.92
C LYS A 183 -1.20 16.10 9.25
N ILE A 184 -1.77 15.42 8.26
CA ILE A 184 -3.00 14.62 8.45
C ILE A 184 -2.75 13.27 9.11
N ALA A 185 -1.60 12.65 8.87
CA ALA A 185 -1.35 11.27 9.28
C ALA A 185 -0.26 11.15 10.34
N TYR A 186 0.78 11.99 10.32
CA TYR A 186 1.98 11.78 11.15
C TYR A 186 2.24 12.87 12.19
N GLY A 187 1.29 13.80 12.39
CA GLY A 187 1.36 14.83 13.43
C GLY A 187 2.61 15.70 13.35
N GLY A 188 3.12 15.96 12.14
CA GLY A 188 4.31 16.79 11.92
C GLY A 188 5.65 16.11 12.28
N LYS A 189 5.66 14.80 12.57
CA LYS A 189 6.88 14.08 13.01
C LYS A 189 7.82 13.70 11.86
N MET A 190 7.39 13.77 10.61
CA MET A 190 8.25 13.48 9.46
C MET A 190 9.16 14.66 9.12
N VAL A 191 10.32 14.33 8.54
CA VAL A 191 11.33 15.29 8.07
C VAL A 191 11.35 15.27 6.55
N TYR A 192 11.24 16.45 5.94
CA TYR A 192 11.31 16.59 4.49
C TYR A 192 12.73 16.29 3.96
N GLY A 193 12.81 15.50 2.90
CA GLY A 193 14.07 15.11 2.27
C GLY A 193 13.96 14.75 0.79
N ALA A 194 12.88 15.14 0.10
CA ALA A 194 12.66 14.85 -1.31
C ALA A 194 13.44 15.79 -2.26
N GLY A 195 14.04 16.86 -1.73
CA GLY A 195 14.84 17.81 -2.49
C GLY A 195 14.03 19.00 -3.01
N LYS A 196 14.58 19.73 -3.98
CA LYS A 196 13.90 20.88 -4.59
C LYS A 196 13.03 20.44 -5.75
N ASP A 197 11.96 21.18 -5.98
CA ASP A 197 11.18 21.02 -7.18
C ASP A 197 11.99 21.44 -8.41
N SER A 198 12.08 20.54 -9.39
CA SER A 198 12.79 20.77 -10.65
C SER A 198 11.83 21.07 -11.81
N LEU A 199 10.51 21.15 -11.56
CA LEU A 199 9.47 21.38 -12.57
C LEU A 199 9.03 22.85 -12.68
N ASP A 200 9.67 23.77 -11.96
CA ASP A 200 9.25 25.17 -11.80
C ASP A 200 8.82 25.82 -13.13
N GLY A 201 7.53 26.10 -13.26
CA GLY A 201 6.88 26.74 -14.42
C GLY A 201 6.52 25.85 -15.63
N ALA A 202 6.93 24.58 -15.68
CA ALA A 202 6.65 23.71 -16.82
C ALA A 202 5.28 23.00 -16.74
N VAL A 203 4.82 22.72 -15.52
CA VAL A 203 3.57 22.02 -15.22
C VAL A 203 2.84 22.79 -14.11
N PRO A 204 1.51 22.95 -14.18
CA PRO A 204 0.77 23.62 -13.11
C PRO A 204 1.04 23.01 -11.74
N ASP A 205 0.96 23.85 -10.70
CA ASP A 205 1.12 23.38 -9.34
C ASP A 205 -0.04 22.53 -8.87
N SER A 206 0.24 21.77 -7.80
CA SER A 206 -0.73 20.89 -7.18
C SER A 206 -1.93 21.71 -6.70
N GLN A 207 -3.15 21.27 -7.05
CA GLN A 207 -4.34 22.07 -6.77
C GLN A 207 -5.59 21.21 -6.63
N TRP A 208 -6.58 21.77 -5.95
CA TRP A 208 -7.95 21.27 -5.99
C TRP A 208 -8.72 21.93 -7.13
N ILE A 209 -9.20 21.13 -8.07
CA ILE A 209 -10.02 21.55 -9.19
C ILE A 209 -11.47 21.40 -8.77
N ASP A 210 -12.02 22.48 -8.20
CA ASP A 210 -13.41 22.50 -7.76
C ASP A 210 -14.34 22.49 -8.96
N MET A 211 -15.23 21.51 -8.99
CA MET A 211 -16.19 21.34 -10.07
C MET A 211 -17.59 21.10 -9.50
N PRO A 212 -18.62 21.82 -10.00
CA PRO A 212 -20.00 21.50 -9.67
C PRO A 212 -20.39 20.10 -10.15
N VAL A 213 -21.49 19.58 -9.62
CA VAL A 213 -22.06 18.29 -10.03
C VAL A 213 -23.35 18.57 -10.80
N HIS A 214 -23.36 18.26 -12.10
CA HIS A 214 -24.53 18.42 -12.97
C HIS A 214 -25.31 17.12 -13.18
N GLY A 215 -24.70 15.97 -12.90
CA GLY A 215 -25.33 14.66 -12.96
C GLY A 215 -24.42 13.60 -12.35
N ALA A 216 -25.02 12.57 -11.76
CA ALA A 216 -24.29 11.49 -11.09
C ALA A 216 -24.88 10.12 -11.46
N ASP A 217 -24.01 9.16 -11.75
CA ASP A 217 -24.35 7.74 -11.83
C ASP A 217 -23.70 6.98 -10.69
N GLY A 218 -24.43 6.84 -9.58
CA GLY A 218 -23.87 6.35 -8.33
C GLY A 218 -22.86 7.34 -7.74
N HIS A 219 -21.58 7.01 -7.77
CA HIS A 219 -20.49 7.93 -7.37
C HIS A 219 -19.77 8.57 -8.56
N TRP A 220 -20.08 8.13 -9.79
CA TRP A 220 -19.46 8.62 -11.01
C TRP A 220 -20.07 9.95 -11.43
N ILE A 221 -19.22 10.95 -11.64
CA ILE A 221 -19.59 12.27 -12.17
C ILE A 221 -18.93 12.42 -13.56
N PRO A 222 -19.69 12.34 -14.67
CA PRO A 222 -19.13 12.36 -16.02
C PRO A 222 -18.23 13.56 -16.31
N ASP A 223 -18.62 14.76 -15.87
CA ASP A 223 -17.85 15.99 -16.08
C ASP A 223 -16.48 15.95 -15.40
N HIS A 224 -16.41 15.34 -14.20
CA HIS A 224 -15.14 15.17 -13.47
C HIS A 224 -14.23 14.17 -14.19
N GLY A 225 -14.82 13.10 -14.74
CA GLY A 225 -14.11 12.13 -15.59
C GLY A 225 -13.54 12.75 -16.86
N GLY A 226 -14.35 13.56 -17.56
CA GLY A 226 -13.92 14.32 -18.73
C GLY A 226 -12.75 15.25 -18.41
N ARG A 227 -12.83 15.98 -17.29
CA ARG A 227 -11.72 16.83 -16.82
C ARG A 227 -10.46 16.04 -16.53
N ALA A 228 -10.58 14.90 -15.84
CA ALA A 228 -9.46 14.01 -15.56
C ALA A 228 -8.77 13.54 -16.84
N MET A 229 -9.55 13.14 -17.85
CA MET A 229 -9.04 12.72 -19.16
C MET A 229 -8.22 13.83 -19.84
N SER A 230 -8.76 15.06 -19.92
CA SER A 230 -8.03 16.19 -20.51
C SER A 230 -6.72 16.51 -19.77
N MET A 231 -6.69 16.32 -18.45
CA MET A 231 -5.47 16.49 -17.67
C MET A 231 -4.46 15.39 -17.93
N VAL A 232 -4.90 14.13 -18.03
CA VAL A 232 -4.02 13.02 -18.43
C VAL A 232 -3.34 13.36 -19.75
N GLU A 233 -4.10 13.77 -20.76
CA GLU A 233 -3.57 14.13 -22.09
C GLU A 233 -2.52 15.25 -22.02
N THR A 234 -2.75 16.24 -21.16
CA THR A 234 -1.81 17.36 -20.96
C THR A 234 -0.54 16.88 -20.25
N LEU A 235 -0.66 16.12 -19.16
CA LEU A 235 0.46 15.72 -18.29
C LEU A 235 1.38 14.65 -18.93
N ILE A 236 0.84 13.80 -19.80
CA ILE A 236 1.66 12.81 -20.51
C ILE A 236 2.48 13.44 -21.63
N GLU A 237 2.04 14.57 -22.22
CA GLU A 237 2.73 15.26 -23.32
C GLU A 237 3.05 14.32 -24.49
N GLY A 238 2.08 13.48 -24.85
CA GLY A 238 2.24 12.46 -25.90
C GLY A 238 3.01 11.20 -25.48
N ASN A 239 3.67 11.18 -24.32
CA ASN A 239 4.42 10.04 -23.81
C ASN A 239 3.78 9.49 -22.53
N LEU A 240 3.15 8.32 -22.62
CA LEU A 240 2.46 7.72 -21.48
C LEU A 240 3.41 7.33 -20.33
N ARG A 241 4.64 6.96 -20.67
CA ARG A 241 5.65 6.44 -19.75
C ARG A 241 6.89 7.33 -19.73
N ASP A 242 7.58 7.34 -18.59
CA ASP A 242 8.89 7.96 -18.43
C ASP A 242 10.01 7.13 -19.11
N ALA A 243 11.25 7.60 -18.99
CA ALA A 243 12.42 6.95 -19.57
C ALA A 243 12.68 5.54 -18.97
N GLU A 244 12.19 5.30 -17.75
CA GLU A 244 12.28 4.04 -17.02
C GLU A 244 11.10 3.09 -17.32
N GLY A 245 10.17 3.50 -18.18
CA GLY A 245 9.01 2.68 -18.57
C GLY A 245 7.87 2.67 -17.54
N LYS A 246 7.88 3.58 -16.56
CA LYS A 246 6.79 3.73 -15.58
C LYS A 246 5.76 4.72 -16.08
N LEU A 247 4.51 4.55 -15.69
CA LEU A 247 3.44 5.48 -16.03
C LEU A 247 3.68 6.85 -15.39
N LYS A 248 3.56 7.93 -16.18
CA LYS A 248 3.72 9.31 -15.68
C LYS A 248 2.55 9.74 -14.79
N VAL A 249 1.35 9.22 -15.05
CA VAL A 249 0.10 9.65 -14.41
C VAL A 249 -0.66 8.46 -13.85
N TYR A 250 -1.14 8.59 -12.60
CA TYR A 250 -2.16 7.71 -12.04
C TYR A 250 -3.45 8.47 -11.72
N ILE A 251 -4.58 7.81 -11.93
CA ILE A 251 -5.89 8.25 -11.47
C ILE A 251 -6.31 7.36 -10.31
N VAL A 252 -6.33 7.95 -9.12
CA VAL A 252 -6.69 7.27 -7.88
C VAL A 252 -8.10 7.72 -7.49
N THR A 253 -8.94 6.80 -7.01
CA THR A 253 -10.28 7.15 -6.54
C THR A 253 -10.68 6.33 -5.29
N PRO A 254 -11.53 6.85 -4.39
CA PRO A 254 -12.08 6.05 -3.31
C PRO A 254 -13.09 4.99 -3.78
N PHE A 255 -13.68 5.11 -4.97
CA PHE A 255 -14.84 4.30 -5.36
C PHE A 255 -14.55 3.36 -6.53
N LYS A 256 -14.92 2.08 -6.37
CA LYS A 256 -14.78 1.07 -7.43
C LYS A 256 -15.52 1.45 -8.72
N ARG A 257 -16.75 1.95 -8.61
CA ARG A 257 -17.55 2.39 -9.77
C ARG A 257 -16.87 3.54 -10.53
N VAL A 258 -16.24 4.49 -9.83
CA VAL A 258 -15.50 5.59 -10.46
C VAL A 258 -14.28 5.05 -11.20
N ALA A 259 -13.56 4.10 -10.61
CA ALA A 259 -12.41 3.46 -11.25
C ALA A 259 -12.80 2.70 -12.52
N GLU A 260 -13.89 1.93 -12.48
CA GLU A 260 -14.42 1.20 -13.64
C GLU A 260 -14.78 2.17 -14.78
N GLN A 261 -15.60 3.18 -14.50
CA GLN A 261 -16.03 4.16 -15.50
C GLN A 261 -14.87 4.97 -16.08
N MET A 262 -13.91 5.39 -15.26
CA MET A 262 -12.74 6.10 -15.73
C MET A 262 -11.82 5.19 -16.57
N THR A 263 -11.69 3.92 -16.22
CA THR A 263 -10.93 2.94 -17.01
C THR A 263 -11.56 2.75 -18.39
N ASP A 264 -12.88 2.63 -18.46
CA ASP A 264 -13.61 2.50 -19.71
C ASP A 264 -13.50 3.78 -20.57
N LEU A 265 -13.40 4.96 -19.93
CA LEU A 265 -13.15 6.23 -20.63
C LEU A 265 -11.71 6.32 -21.20
N LEU A 266 -10.72 5.75 -20.51
CA LEU A 266 -9.32 5.71 -20.95
C LEU A 266 -9.06 4.67 -22.05
N GLU A 267 -9.80 3.56 -22.02
CA GLU A 267 -9.56 2.37 -22.84
C GLU A 267 -9.47 2.66 -24.35
N PRO A 268 -10.38 3.45 -24.97
CA PRO A 268 -10.32 3.77 -26.39
C PRO A 268 -9.00 4.45 -26.82
N ARG A 269 -8.35 5.19 -25.92
CA ARG A 269 -7.15 5.98 -26.22
C ARG A 269 -5.86 5.25 -25.88
N TYR A 270 -5.84 4.52 -24.77
CA TYR A 270 -4.61 3.92 -24.21
C TYR A 270 -4.60 2.39 -24.22
N GLY A 271 -5.73 1.76 -24.55
CA GLY A 271 -5.94 0.32 -24.50
C GLY A 271 -6.18 -0.20 -23.09
N ARG A 272 -6.86 -1.34 -22.99
CA ARG A 272 -7.30 -1.92 -21.71
C ARG A 272 -6.17 -2.08 -20.68
N LYS A 273 -5.07 -2.71 -21.09
CA LYS A 273 -3.93 -2.99 -20.20
C LYS A 273 -3.36 -1.72 -19.54
N ASN A 274 -3.15 -0.66 -20.31
CA ASN A 274 -2.63 0.59 -19.74
C ASN A 274 -3.70 1.27 -18.87
N SER A 275 -4.96 1.24 -19.29
CA SER A 275 -6.06 1.86 -18.55
C SER A 275 -6.24 1.23 -17.16
N ASP A 276 -6.20 -0.11 -17.07
CA ASP A 276 -6.21 -0.85 -15.80
C ASP A 276 -4.98 -0.57 -14.91
N GLU A 277 -3.85 -0.18 -15.52
CA GLU A 277 -2.63 0.18 -14.78
C GLU A 277 -2.64 1.66 -14.35
N MET A 278 -3.31 2.53 -15.11
CA MET A 278 -3.43 3.97 -14.90
C MET A 278 -4.51 4.33 -13.87
N CYS A 279 -5.61 3.58 -13.81
CA CYS A 279 -6.76 3.91 -12.97
C CYS A 279 -7.14 2.77 -12.02
N GLY A 280 -7.59 3.13 -10.82
CA GLY A 280 -7.91 2.16 -9.78
C GLY A 280 -8.28 2.79 -8.46
N THR A 281 -8.74 1.96 -7.52
CA THR A 281 -9.02 2.42 -6.16
C THR A 281 -7.73 2.62 -5.38
N VAL A 282 -7.79 3.37 -4.27
CA VAL A 282 -6.65 3.59 -3.37
C VAL A 282 -5.91 2.28 -3.00
N HIS A 283 -6.64 1.17 -2.81
CA HIS A 283 -6.07 -0.14 -2.51
C HIS A 283 -5.24 -0.75 -3.66
N THR A 284 -5.56 -0.44 -4.92
CA THR A 284 -4.86 -0.99 -6.10
C THR A 284 -3.52 -0.32 -6.39
N PHE A 285 -3.28 0.86 -5.79
CA PHE A 285 -2.06 1.65 -5.98
C PHE A 285 -1.05 1.54 -4.84
N GLN A 286 -1.26 0.63 -3.89
CA GLN A 286 -0.26 0.37 -2.87
C GLN A 286 1.08 -0.02 -3.49
N GLY A 287 2.18 0.56 -2.98
CA GLY A 287 3.53 0.35 -3.49
C GLY A 287 3.81 0.97 -4.86
N LYS A 288 2.79 1.48 -5.57
CA LYS A 288 2.94 2.21 -6.84
C LYS A 288 3.11 3.71 -6.57
N GLU A 289 3.79 4.39 -7.47
CA GLU A 289 4.02 5.84 -7.46
C GLU A 289 4.12 6.36 -8.90
N ALA A 290 3.70 7.60 -9.12
CA ALA A 290 3.82 8.28 -10.41
C ALA A 290 4.25 9.73 -10.19
N ASP A 291 4.79 10.36 -11.24
CA ASP A 291 5.14 11.78 -11.21
C ASP A 291 3.91 12.63 -10.88
N TYR A 292 2.77 12.29 -11.49
CA TYR A 292 1.52 13.01 -11.34
C TYR A 292 0.41 12.07 -10.86
N VAL A 293 -0.39 12.53 -9.90
CA VAL A 293 -1.61 11.82 -9.49
C VAL A 293 -2.80 12.73 -9.61
N ILE A 294 -3.86 12.19 -10.23
CA ILE A 294 -5.19 12.77 -10.24
C ILE A 294 -6.02 11.99 -9.21
N PHE A 295 -6.37 12.64 -8.11
CA PHE A 295 -7.27 12.09 -7.10
C PHE A 295 -8.72 12.43 -7.47
N LEU A 296 -9.38 11.50 -8.15
CA LEU A 296 -10.73 11.65 -8.67
C LEU A 296 -11.74 11.20 -7.61
N LEU A 297 -12.31 12.17 -6.90
CA LEU A 297 -13.15 11.90 -5.72
C LEU A 297 -14.51 11.33 -6.10
N GLY A 298 -15.16 11.91 -7.11
CA GLY A 298 -16.57 11.63 -7.42
C GLY A 298 -17.49 12.04 -6.26
N GLY A 299 -18.55 11.26 -6.05
CA GLY A 299 -19.52 11.47 -4.97
C GLY A 299 -20.71 12.32 -5.41
N ASP A 300 -21.91 11.80 -5.14
CA ASP A 300 -23.17 12.46 -5.43
C ASP A 300 -23.58 13.33 -4.23
N PRO A 301 -23.68 14.67 -4.38
CA PRO A 301 -24.11 15.56 -3.32
C PRO A 301 -25.48 15.22 -2.71
N LEU A 302 -26.33 14.52 -3.47
CA LEU A 302 -27.63 14.04 -2.97
C LEU A 302 -27.50 12.83 -2.01
N LYS A 303 -26.30 12.25 -1.89
CA LYS A 303 -25.98 11.11 -1.02
C LYS A 303 -24.82 11.45 -0.07
N PRO A 304 -25.02 12.30 0.94
CA PRO A 304 -23.94 12.82 1.79
C PRO A 304 -23.33 11.79 2.77
N GLY A 305 -24.03 10.68 3.05
CA GLY A 305 -23.58 9.68 4.04
C GLY A 305 -22.32 8.88 3.67
N VAL A 306 -21.80 9.06 2.44
CA VAL A 306 -20.66 8.31 1.91
C VAL A 306 -19.33 8.79 2.52
N ILE A 307 -19.22 10.10 2.76
CA ILE A 307 -17.99 10.69 3.33
C ILE A 307 -17.88 10.30 4.81
N SER A 308 -18.96 10.48 5.58
CA SER A 308 -19.02 10.11 6.99
C SER A 308 -18.91 8.60 7.22
N GLY A 309 -19.38 7.78 6.28
CA GLY A 309 -19.42 6.33 6.40
C GLY A 309 -18.11 5.61 6.03
N PHE A 310 -17.36 6.14 5.06
CA PHE A 310 -16.26 5.40 4.41
C PHE A 310 -15.00 6.26 4.20
N ALA A 311 -15.11 7.39 3.51
CA ALA A 311 -13.93 8.10 3.03
C ALA A 311 -13.25 9.01 4.07
N GLY A 312 -13.99 9.51 5.06
CA GLY A 312 -13.54 10.53 6.02
C GLY A 312 -13.19 10.03 7.41
N LYS A 313 -13.37 8.73 7.70
CA LYS A 313 -13.20 8.18 9.06
C LYS A 313 -11.76 8.14 9.54
N THR A 314 -10.81 7.96 8.63
CA THR A 314 -9.39 7.79 8.94
C THR A 314 -8.52 8.53 7.91
N PRO A 315 -7.30 8.96 8.25
CA PRO A 315 -6.42 9.66 7.31
C PRO A 315 -5.90 8.72 6.22
N ASN A 316 -5.97 7.41 6.44
CA ASN A 316 -5.45 6.34 5.61
C ASN A 316 -5.73 6.52 4.11
N LEU A 317 -6.97 6.87 3.75
CA LEU A 317 -7.38 7.02 2.36
C LEU A 317 -6.70 8.22 1.69
N VAL A 318 -6.78 9.38 2.34
CA VAL A 318 -6.16 10.63 1.85
C VAL A 318 -4.64 10.50 1.85
N ASN A 319 -4.06 9.96 2.92
CA ASN A 319 -2.62 9.75 3.06
C ASN A 319 -2.08 8.89 1.91
N VAL A 320 -2.74 7.77 1.60
CA VAL A 320 -2.30 6.90 0.52
C VAL A 320 -2.45 7.58 -0.84
N ALA A 321 -3.57 8.24 -1.13
CA ALA A 321 -3.78 8.93 -2.40
C ALA A 321 -2.74 10.04 -2.64
N VAL A 322 -2.51 10.89 -1.63
CA VAL A 322 -1.55 12.01 -1.67
C VAL A 322 -0.12 11.51 -1.86
N THR A 323 0.30 10.47 -1.13
CA THR A 323 1.68 9.96 -1.17
C THR A 323 2.02 9.13 -2.41
N ARG A 324 1.05 8.89 -3.31
CA ARG A 324 1.33 8.32 -4.64
C ARG A 324 1.93 9.32 -5.62
N ALA A 325 1.68 10.61 -5.42
CA ALA A 325 2.24 11.68 -6.24
C ALA A 325 3.67 11.98 -5.82
N LYS A 326 4.61 11.89 -6.75
CA LYS A 326 5.99 12.31 -6.52
C LYS A 326 6.15 13.81 -6.74
N LYS A 327 5.55 14.37 -7.79
CA LYS A 327 5.78 15.75 -8.22
C LYS A 327 4.55 16.66 -8.17
N ARG A 328 3.37 16.19 -8.62
CA ARG A 328 2.12 16.97 -8.53
C ARG A 328 0.92 16.12 -8.14
N LEU A 329 0.03 16.72 -7.36
CA LEU A 329 -1.28 16.17 -6.99
C LEU A 329 -2.39 17.08 -7.49
N TYR A 330 -3.34 16.50 -8.22
CA TYR A 330 -4.55 17.20 -8.67
C TYR A 330 -5.77 16.52 -8.09
N VAL A 331 -6.55 17.25 -7.30
CA VAL A 331 -7.80 16.72 -6.73
C VAL A 331 -8.95 17.20 -7.60
N ILE A 332 -9.80 16.28 -8.07
CA ILE A 332 -10.99 16.64 -8.86
C ILE A 332 -12.22 16.20 -8.07
N GLY A 333 -13.07 17.17 -7.73
CA GLY A 333 -14.31 16.93 -7.03
C GLY A 333 -14.95 18.22 -6.53
N ASN A 334 -16.20 18.12 -6.09
CA ASN A 334 -16.91 19.26 -5.53
C ASN A 334 -16.36 19.61 -4.15
N LEU A 335 -15.68 20.76 -4.04
CA LEU A 335 -14.98 21.18 -2.83
C LEU A 335 -15.95 21.28 -1.65
N ALA A 336 -17.07 21.98 -1.82
CA ALA A 336 -18.06 22.19 -0.77
C ALA A 336 -18.62 20.87 -0.20
N TYR A 337 -18.86 19.88 -1.06
CA TYR A 337 -19.32 18.54 -0.66
C TYR A 337 -18.25 17.80 0.16
N TRP A 338 -16.98 17.86 -0.26
CA TRP A 338 -15.88 17.13 0.39
C TRP A 338 -15.22 17.84 1.58
N THR A 339 -15.48 19.14 1.77
CA THR A 339 -14.92 19.94 2.88
C THR A 339 -15.99 20.53 3.80
N GLY A 340 -17.11 19.83 3.95
CA GLY A 340 -18.21 20.23 4.84
C GLY A 340 -17.78 20.44 6.30
N SER A 341 -18.67 21.01 7.11
CA SER A 341 -18.34 21.49 8.47
C SER A 341 -18.27 20.41 9.56
N SER A 342 -18.37 19.12 9.22
CA SER A 342 -18.31 18.04 10.20
C SER A 342 -16.91 17.41 10.30
N ASP A 343 -16.58 16.88 11.48
CA ASP A 343 -15.25 16.34 11.80
C ASP A 343 -14.78 15.24 10.83
N VAL A 344 -15.70 14.47 10.25
CA VAL A 344 -15.40 13.46 9.23
C VAL A 344 -14.80 14.04 7.94
N HIS A 345 -14.90 15.36 7.71
CA HIS A 345 -14.28 16.04 6.56
C HIS A 345 -12.91 16.64 6.89
N GLY A 346 -12.45 16.54 8.15
CA GLY A 346 -11.24 17.21 8.62
C GLY A 346 -10.00 16.93 7.77
N TYR A 347 -9.83 15.69 7.32
CA TYR A 347 -8.70 15.29 6.46
C TYR A 347 -8.78 15.91 5.05
N PHE A 348 -9.96 15.94 4.44
CA PHE A 348 -10.17 16.57 3.13
C PHE A 348 -10.06 18.09 3.20
N LYS A 349 -10.56 18.69 4.29
CA LYS A 349 -10.39 20.12 4.57
C LYS A 349 -8.92 20.48 4.75
N GLY A 350 -8.17 19.72 5.55
CA GLY A 350 -6.73 19.92 5.74
C GLY A 350 -5.93 19.79 4.44
N MET A 351 -6.32 18.86 3.56
CA MET A 351 -5.75 18.74 2.21
C MET A 351 -6.10 19.96 1.34
N ALA A 352 -7.36 20.40 1.33
CA ALA A 352 -7.78 21.56 0.55
C ALA A 352 -7.08 22.85 0.98
N GLU A 353 -6.93 23.08 2.29
CA GLU A 353 -6.18 24.22 2.84
C GLU A 353 -4.72 24.22 2.37
N ALA A 354 -4.06 23.06 2.40
CA ALA A 354 -2.67 22.95 1.96
C ALA A 354 -2.51 23.13 0.44
N LEU A 355 -3.48 22.68 -0.35
CA LEU A 355 -3.49 22.89 -1.81
C LEU A 355 -3.84 24.34 -2.21
N ALA A 356 -4.41 25.13 -1.30
CA ALA A 356 -4.72 26.54 -1.53
C ALA A 356 -3.62 27.50 -1.07
N ALA A 357 -2.73 27.05 -0.18
CA ALA A 357 -1.72 27.89 0.47
C ALA A 357 -0.51 28.25 -0.42
N ASP A 358 -0.41 27.69 -1.63
CA ASP A 358 0.68 27.94 -2.59
C ASP A 358 0.39 29.12 -3.56
N PHE A 359 -0.53 30.04 -3.21
CA PHE A 359 -0.85 31.27 -3.96
C PHE A 359 -0.59 32.57 -3.19
#